data_AF-A0A4U5TZW9-F1
#
_entry.id   AF-A0A4U5TZW9-F1
#
_cell.length_a   1.000
_cell.length_b   1.000
_cell.length_c   1.000
_cell.angle_alpha   90.00
_cell.angle_beta   90.00
_cell.angle_gamma   90.00
#
_symmetry.space_group_name_H-M   'P 1'
#
loop_
_entity.id
_entity.type
_entity.pdbx_description
1 polymer ?
#
loop_
_entity_poly.entity_id
_entity_poly.type
_entity_poly.pdbx_seq_one_letter_code
_entity_poly.pdbx_strand_id
1 'polypeptide(L)'
;MGCSKMLWGVIGAAVVITLITIPAVYFSESDAKRPYTFEDYFNDTIRWRSYNFYWISDKEYLHKDRDGNVFLHNAETREESLYLSNSTFAQVDATDFMLSGDFKYIAFESNYTKKWRHSYSASYSIYDRERSTFVTPVNLPTFVQYLSWSPTGTKHAYVSGFNIFLKSDVTAEAVQVTHNGKENEILNGIPDWAYEEEVFASDGAMWWSSTGKYLAYAEV
;
A
#
# COMPACT_ATOMS: atom_id res chain seq x y z
N MET A 1 -16.53 -3.90 79.10
CA MET A 1 -17.31 -2.87 78.38
C MET A 1 -16.48 -1.95 77.45
N GLY A 2 -15.18 -2.19 77.24
CA GLY A 2 -14.31 -1.30 76.43
C GLY A 2 -14.09 -1.72 74.97
N CYS A 3 -13.95 -3.02 74.67
CA CYS A 3 -13.53 -3.47 73.32
C CYS A 3 -14.56 -3.20 72.22
N SER A 4 -15.87 -3.28 72.50
CA SER A 4 -16.91 -3.07 71.48
C SER A 4 -16.98 -1.61 71.02
N LYS A 5 -16.87 -0.64 71.93
CA LYS A 5 -16.85 0.79 71.59
C LYS A 5 -15.59 1.17 70.81
N MET A 6 -14.45 0.56 71.14
CA MET A 6 -13.20 0.75 70.42
C MET A 6 -13.28 0.19 68.99
N LEU A 7 -13.91 -0.98 68.81
CA LEU A 7 -14.11 -1.60 67.49
C LEU A 7 -15.01 -0.74 66.58
N TRP A 8 -16.12 -0.21 67.10
CA TRP A 8 -17.00 0.70 66.35
C TRP A 8 -16.31 2.03 66.00
N GLY A 9 -15.46 2.55 66.89
CA GLY A 9 -14.63 3.73 66.59
C GLY A 9 -13.62 3.47 65.47
N VAL A 10 -12.99 2.30 65.44
CA VAL A 10 -12.06 1.90 64.38
C VAL A 10 -12.78 1.68 63.06
N ILE A 11 -13.96 1.04 63.06
CA ILE A 11 -14.77 0.86 61.85
C ILE A 11 -15.27 2.21 61.32
N GLY A 12 -15.74 3.10 62.19
CA GLY A 12 -16.17 4.44 61.80
C GLY A 12 -15.02 5.27 61.21
N ALA A 13 -13.84 5.23 61.83
CA ALA A 13 -12.64 5.87 61.30
C ALA A 13 -12.22 5.29 59.95
N ALA A 14 -12.24 3.96 59.80
CA ALA A 14 -11.96 3.30 58.54
C ALA A 14 -12.92 3.76 57.44
N VAL A 15 -14.23 3.78 57.69
CA VAL A 15 -15.24 4.24 56.72
C VAL A 15 -15.01 5.70 56.31
N VAL A 16 -14.72 6.59 57.27
CA VAL A 16 -14.43 8.01 56.98
C VAL A 16 -13.16 8.15 56.15
N ILE A 17 -12.10 7.41 56.48
CA ILE A 17 -10.87 7.39 55.70
C ILE A 17 -11.15 6.92 54.27
N THR A 18 -11.89 5.82 54.09
CA THR A 18 -12.22 5.30 52.75
C THR A 18 -13.07 6.28 51.95
N LEU A 19 -14.03 6.97 52.59
CA LEU A 19 -14.89 7.98 51.97
C LEU A 19 -14.13 9.25 51.57
N ILE A 20 -12.97 9.52 52.18
CA ILE A 20 -12.12 10.66 51.80
C ILE A 20 -11.08 10.23 50.77
N THR A 21 -10.45 9.07 50.96
CA THR A 21 -9.34 8.62 50.11
C THR A 21 -9.82 8.19 48.73
N ILE A 22 -10.97 7.52 48.60
CA ILE A 22 -11.48 7.10 47.28
C ILE A 22 -11.79 8.31 46.40
N PRO A 23 -12.58 9.32 46.84
CA PRO A 23 -12.78 10.52 46.05
C PRO A 23 -11.48 11.31 45.86
N ALA A 24 -10.62 11.42 46.88
CA ALA A 24 -9.35 12.12 46.72
C ALA A 24 -8.44 11.48 45.68
N VAL A 25 -8.37 10.15 45.60
CA VAL A 25 -7.62 9.44 44.54
C VAL A 25 -8.30 9.60 43.19
N TYR A 26 -9.63 9.52 43.13
CA TYR A 26 -10.41 9.70 41.90
C TYR A 26 -10.31 11.13 41.34
N PHE A 27 -10.27 12.14 42.20
CA PHE A 27 -10.06 13.55 41.86
C PHE A 27 -8.58 13.95 41.77
N SER A 28 -7.66 13.07 42.19
CA SER A 28 -6.20 13.23 42.09
C SER A 28 -5.63 12.57 40.84
N GLU A 29 -6.46 12.08 39.91
CA GLU A 29 -6.02 11.93 38.53
C GLU A 29 -5.66 13.33 38.03
N SER A 30 -4.40 13.70 38.26
CA SER A 30 -3.83 14.91 37.70
C SER A 30 -3.94 14.76 36.20
N ASP A 31 -4.67 15.67 35.59
CA ASP A 31 -4.72 15.93 34.15
C ASP A 31 -3.37 16.50 33.66
N ALA A 32 -2.26 15.94 34.18
CA ALA A 32 -0.90 16.32 33.94
C ALA A 32 -0.56 15.83 32.53
N LYS A 33 -0.87 16.68 31.55
CA LYS A 33 -0.42 16.50 30.17
C LYS A 33 1.08 16.31 30.19
N ARG A 34 1.54 15.10 29.85
CA ARG A 34 2.96 14.81 29.73
C ARG A 34 3.51 15.44 28.43
N PRO A 35 4.74 16.00 28.44
CA PRO A 35 5.40 16.40 27.20
C PRO A 35 5.54 15.23 26.23
N TYR A 36 5.58 15.55 24.93
CA TYR A 36 5.91 14.58 23.89
C TYR A 36 7.34 14.07 24.10
N THR A 37 7.51 12.75 24.02
CA THR A 37 8.79 12.08 24.18
C THR A 37 9.27 11.49 22.85
N PHE A 38 10.55 11.17 22.76
CA PHE A 38 11.09 10.49 21.59
C PHE A 38 10.39 9.15 21.32
N GLU A 39 9.98 8.43 22.37
CA GLU A 39 9.27 7.15 22.24
C GLU A 39 7.92 7.29 21.54
N ASP A 40 7.23 8.42 21.72
CA ASP A 40 5.94 8.70 21.08
C ASP A 40 6.04 8.80 19.55
N TYR A 41 7.24 9.06 19.04
CA TYR A 41 7.50 9.08 17.60
C TYR A 41 7.55 7.67 17.00
N PHE A 42 7.99 6.67 17.77
CA PHE A 42 8.19 5.31 17.28
C PHE A 42 7.05 4.35 17.64
N ASN A 43 6.30 4.63 18.71
CA ASN A 43 5.27 3.73 19.24
C ASN A 43 3.91 3.78 18.52
N ASP A 44 3.85 4.37 17.32
CA ASP A 44 2.66 4.52 16.46
C ASP A 44 1.45 5.23 17.10
N THR A 45 1.59 5.81 18.30
CA THR A 45 0.48 6.47 19.01
C THR A 45 0.05 7.78 18.35
N ILE A 46 0.96 8.48 17.67
CA ILE A 46 0.73 9.82 17.09
C ILE A 46 1.09 9.88 15.59
N ARG A 47 0.82 8.81 14.83
CA ARG A 47 0.97 8.86 13.38
C ARG A 47 -0.27 9.42 12.70
N TRP A 48 -0.04 10.34 11.76
CA TRP A 48 -1.06 10.75 10.81
C TRP A 48 -1.48 9.53 9.99
N ARG A 49 -2.78 9.45 9.68
CA ARG A 49 -3.33 8.38 8.84
C ARG A 49 -3.59 8.95 7.45
N SER A 50 -2.99 8.37 6.43
CA SER A 50 -3.41 8.55 5.04
C SER A 50 -4.61 7.66 4.75
N TYR A 51 -5.42 8.12 3.80
CA TYR A 51 -6.42 7.30 3.16
C TYR A 51 -6.22 7.44 1.67
N ASN A 52 -5.61 6.43 1.06
CA ASN A 52 -5.38 6.42 -0.38
C ASN A 52 -6.65 5.91 -1.07
N PHE A 53 -7.11 6.68 -2.05
CA PHE A 53 -8.27 6.38 -2.88
C PHE A 53 -7.77 6.00 -4.27
N TYR A 54 -8.01 4.76 -4.70
CA TYR A 54 -7.74 4.33 -6.07
C TYR A 54 -9.05 4.39 -6.86
N TRP A 55 -9.27 5.47 -7.62
CA TRP A 55 -10.49 5.63 -8.41
C TRP A 55 -10.51 4.68 -9.61
N ILE A 56 -11.65 3.99 -9.82
CA ILE A 56 -11.88 3.12 -10.98
C ILE A 56 -13.06 3.60 -11.85
N SER A 57 -13.90 4.48 -11.31
CA SER A 57 -14.95 5.19 -12.04
C SER A 57 -15.22 6.54 -11.38
N ASP A 58 -16.13 7.34 -11.94
CA ASP A 58 -16.52 8.63 -11.37
C ASP A 58 -17.16 8.51 -9.97
N LYS A 59 -17.60 7.29 -9.60
CA LYS A 59 -18.38 7.02 -8.39
C LYS A 59 -17.74 5.99 -7.49
N GLU A 60 -16.78 5.23 -8.00
CA GLU A 60 -16.24 4.07 -7.30
C GLU A 60 -14.73 4.17 -7.12
N TYR A 61 -14.28 3.84 -5.92
CA TYR A 61 -12.87 3.76 -5.59
C TYR A 61 -12.57 2.52 -4.78
N LEU A 62 -11.30 2.09 -4.84
CA LEU A 62 -10.76 1.06 -4.00
C LEU A 62 -9.99 1.65 -2.83
N HIS A 63 -10.10 0.98 -1.68
CA HIS A 63 -9.31 1.28 -0.51
C HIS A 63 -8.80 -0.01 0.13
N LYS A 64 -7.51 -0.05 0.45
CA LYS A 64 -6.88 -1.14 1.19
C LYS A 64 -6.91 -0.83 2.69
N ASP A 65 -7.58 -1.68 3.45
CA ASP A 65 -7.66 -1.56 4.90
C ASP A 65 -6.35 -1.98 5.60
N ARG A 66 -6.36 -1.92 6.93
CA ARG A 66 -5.20 -2.31 7.76
C ARG A 66 -4.93 -3.81 7.79
N ASP A 67 -5.96 -4.61 7.54
CA ASP A 67 -5.88 -6.07 7.52
C ASP A 67 -5.41 -6.59 6.13
N GLY A 68 -5.25 -5.67 5.17
CA GLY A 68 -4.77 -5.91 3.82
C GLY A 68 -5.86 -6.26 2.81
N ASN A 69 -7.14 -6.21 3.21
CA ASN A 69 -8.27 -6.38 2.29
C ASN A 69 -8.48 -5.10 1.48
N VAL A 70 -8.88 -5.26 0.23
CA VAL A 70 -9.26 -4.14 -0.63
C VAL A 70 -10.77 -4.14 -0.76
N PHE A 71 -11.38 -3.02 -0.43
CA PHE A 71 -12.81 -2.79 -0.55
C PHE A 71 -13.12 -1.86 -1.72
N LEU A 72 -14.21 -2.15 -2.42
CA LEU A 72 -14.83 -1.28 -3.40
C LEU A 72 -15.89 -0.45 -2.69
N HIS A 73 -15.75 0.86 -2.77
CA HIS A 73 -16.69 1.81 -2.19
C HIS A 73 -17.39 2.60 -3.29
N ASN A 74 -18.70 2.74 -3.19
CA ASN A 74 -19.47 3.67 -4.01
C ASN A 74 -19.72 4.98 -3.24
N ALA A 75 -19.18 6.08 -3.75
CA ALA A 75 -19.23 7.38 -3.10
C ALA A 75 -20.65 8.00 -3.05
N GLU A 76 -21.54 7.60 -3.97
CA GLU A 76 -22.93 8.09 -4.01
C GLU A 76 -23.85 7.30 -3.08
N THR A 77 -23.83 5.97 -3.18
CA THR A 77 -24.73 5.08 -2.42
C THR A 77 -24.21 4.76 -1.03
N ARG A 78 -22.90 4.96 -0.79
CA ARG A 78 -22.17 4.53 0.43
C ARG A 78 -22.16 3.02 0.63
N GLU A 79 -22.45 2.27 -0.42
CA GLU A 79 -22.29 0.82 -0.40
C GLU A 79 -20.81 0.45 -0.45
N GLU A 80 -20.50 -0.66 0.22
CA GLU A 80 -19.16 -1.21 0.31
C GLU A 80 -19.22 -2.71 0.04
N SER A 81 -18.26 -3.22 -0.71
CA SER A 81 -18.11 -4.65 -0.97
C SER A 81 -16.65 -5.06 -1.00
N LEU A 82 -16.36 -6.30 -0.58
CA LEU A 82 -15.01 -6.85 -0.67
C LEU A 82 -14.62 -6.99 -2.14
N TYR A 83 -13.52 -6.34 -2.53
CA TYR A 83 -12.99 -6.38 -3.89
C TYR A 83 -11.84 -7.37 -4.02
N LEU A 84 -10.90 -7.37 -3.07
CA LEU A 84 -9.84 -8.37 -2.95
C LEU A 84 -9.58 -8.72 -1.49
N SER A 85 -9.46 -10.02 -1.21
CA SER A 85 -9.09 -10.49 0.12
C SER A 85 -7.57 -10.43 0.32
N ASN A 86 -7.14 -10.13 1.55
CA ASN A 86 -5.75 -10.26 1.98
C ASN A 86 -5.18 -11.67 1.75
N SER A 87 -6.01 -12.71 1.77
CA SER A 87 -5.62 -14.08 1.46
C SER A 87 -5.16 -14.27 0.02
N THR A 88 -5.68 -13.48 -0.92
CA THR A 88 -5.22 -13.49 -2.32
C THR A 88 -3.83 -12.89 -2.45
N PHE A 89 -3.51 -11.84 -1.67
CA PHE A 89 -2.14 -11.30 -1.60
C PHE A 89 -1.16 -12.33 -1.04
N ALA A 90 -1.55 -13.02 0.05
CA ALA A 90 -0.72 -14.01 0.72
C ALA A 90 -0.40 -15.24 -0.15
N GLN A 91 -1.21 -15.56 -1.17
CA GLN A 91 -0.92 -16.67 -2.09
C GLN A 91 0.35 -16.46 -2.94
N VAL A 92 0.75 -15.21 -3.14
CA VAL A 92 1.90 -14.81 -3.98
C VAL A 92 2.87 -13.88 -3.25
N ASP A 93 2.77 -13.84 -1.92
CA ASP A 93 3.58 -12.99 -1.03
C ASP A 93 3.62 -11.51 -1.47
N ALA A 94 2.47 -11.00 -1.94
CA ALA A 94 2.38 -9.65 -2.47
C ALA A 94 2.05 -8.62 -1.40
N THR A 95 2.66 -7.44 -1.51
CA THR A 95 2.43 -6.30 -0.61
C THR A 95 1.57 -5.22 -1.25
N ASP A 96 1.64 -5.09 -2.57
CA ASP A 96 0.92 -4.08 -3.33
C ASP A 96 0.27 -4.67 -4.60
N PHE A 97 -0.54 -3.86 -5.28
CA PHE A 97 -1.23 -4.26 -6.49
C PHE A 97 -1.47 -3.09 -7.44
N MET A 98 -1.68 -3.42 -8.71
CA MET A 98 -2.09 -2.47 -9.74
C MET A 98 -3.12 -3.09 -10.67
N LEU A 99 -4.11 -2.30 -11.09
CA LEU A 99 -5.16 -2.76 -11.98
C LEU A 99 -4.77 -2.55 -13.44
N SER A 100 -5.19 -3.50 -14.27
CA SER A 100 -5.27 -3.32 -15.73
C SER A 100 -6.25 -2.21 -16.11
N GLY A 101 -6.10 -1.67 -17.32
CA GLY A 101 -6.92 -0.56 -17.82
C GLY A 101 -8.40 -0.89 -18.02
N ASP A 102 -8.77 -2.18 -18.04
CA ASP A 102 -10.18 -2.63 -18.03
C ASP A 102 -10.62 -3.17 -16.66
N PHE A 103 -9.75 -3.07 -15.65
CA PHE A 103 -9.94 -3.56 -14.28
C PHE A 103 -10.19 -5.07 -14.16
N LYS A 104 -10.02 -5.87 -15.22
CA LYS A 104 -10.28 -7.32 -15.17
C LYS A 104 -9.12 -8.11 -14.56
N TYR A 105 -7.92 -7.60 -14.77
CA TYR A 105 -6.69 -8.18 -14.26
C TYR A 105 -6.04 -7.29 -13.20
N ILE A 106 -5.38 -7.94 -12.25
CA ILE A 106 -4.58 -7.30 -11.20
C ILE A 106 -3.15 -7.84 -11.31
N ALA A 107 -2.15 -6.95 -11.36
CA ALA A 107 -0.78 -7.35 -11.10
C ALA A 107 -0.50 -7.19 -9.60
N PHE A 108 -0.21 -8.31 -8.94
CA PHE A 108 0.25 -8.37 -7.56
C PHE A 108 1.76 -8.21 -7.52
N GLU A 109 2.23 -7.26 -6.72
CA GLU A 109 3.64 -6.92 -6.56
C GLU A 109 4.24 -7.63 -5.35
N SER A 110 5.27 -8.45 -5.58
CA SER A 110 6.04 -9.15 -4.54
C SER A 110 7.55 -8.98 -4.77
N ASN A 111 8.37 -9.45 -3.82
CA ASN A 111 9.84 -9.31 -3.88
C ASN A 111 10.33 -7.86 -4.06
N TYR A 112 9.64 -6.91 -3.42
CA TYR A 112 9.97 -5.49 -3.47
C TYR A 112 11.38 -5.21 -2.96
N THR A 113 12.20 -4.55 -3.78
CA THR A 113 13.54 -4.08 -3.41
C THR A 113 13.70 -2.61 -3.79
N LYS A 114 13.83 -1.74 -2.77
CA LYS A 114 14.01 -0.30 -2.95
C LYS A 114 15.35 0.02 -3.61
N LYS A 115 15.38 1.02 -4.51
CA LYS A 115 16.63 1.55 -5.08
C LYS A 115 16.90 2.98 -4.63
N TRP A 116 16.14 3.97 -5.15
CA TRP A 116 16.23 5.38 -4.76
C TRP A 116 14.87 5.87 -4.22
N ARG A 117 14.54 7.18 -4.25
CA ARG A 117 13.33 7.71 -3.62
C ARG A 117 12.05 7.11 -4.17
N HIS A 118 11.97 6.91 -5.48
CA HIS A 118 10.81 6.38 -6.18
C HIS A 118 11.08 4.97 -6.67
N SER A 119 12.22 4.71 -7.32
CA SER A 119 12.51 3.44 -7.96
C SER A 119 12.63 2.26 -7.00
N TYR A 120 12.23 1.12 -7.53
CA TYR A 120 12.31 -0.18 -6.92
C TYR A 120 12.31 -1.25 -8.01
N SER A 121 12.60 -2.48 -7.63
CA SER A 121 12.37 -3.66 -8.47
C SER A 121 11.42 -4.63 -7.75
N ALA A 122 10.63 -5.36 -8.51
CA ALA A 122 9.70 -6.34 -7.98
C ALA A 122 9.47 -7.52 -8.95
N SER A 123 8.80 -8.55 -8.45
CA SER A 123 8.17 -9.62 -9.22
C SER A 123 6.66 -9.37 -9.32
N TYR A 124 6.05 -9.79 -10.42
CA TYR A 124 4.62 -9.57 -10.66
C TYR A 124 3.88 -10.87 -10.98
N SER A 125 2.81 -11.14 -10.22
CA SER A 125 1.85 -12.22 -10.49
C SER A 125 0.54 -11.63 -10.99
N ILE A 126 -0.01 -12.13 -12.10
CA ILE A 126 -1.25 -11.57 -12.67
C ILE A 126 -2.45 -12.44 -12.26
N TYR A 127 -3.49 -11.80 -11.74
CA TYR A 127 -4.73 -12.43 -11.30
C TYR A 127 -5.90 -12.01 -12.19
N ASP A 128 -6.66 -13.00 -12.65
CA ASP A 128 -7.93 -12.84 -13.38
C ASP A 128 -9.07 -12.72 -12.36
N ARG A 129 -9.65 -11.53 -12.22
CA ARG A 129 -10.73 -11.29 -11.26
C ARG A 129 -12.02 -12.01 -11.59
N GLU A 130 -12.36 -12.12 -12.88
CA GLU A 130 -13.61 -12.76 -13.31
C GLU A 130 -13.56 -14.26 -12.99
N ARG A 131 -12.40 -14.88 -13.22
CA ARG A 131 -12.19 -16.31 -12.93
C ARG A 131 -11.78 -16.61 -11.48
N SER A 132 -11.41 -15.58 -10.72
CA SER A 132 -10.85 -15.69 -9.38
C SER A 132 -9.57 -16.55 -9.31
N THR A 133 -8.70 -16.48 -10.33
CA THR A 133 -7.50 -17.33 -10.43
C THR A 133 -6.27 -16.58 -10.94
N PHE A 134 -5.07 -16.98 -10.48
CA PHE A 134 -3.82 -16.52 -11.07
C PHE A 134 -3.63 -17.06 -12.48
N VAL A 135 -3.27 -16.17 -13.40
CA VAL A 135 -2.96 -16.50 -14.78
C VAL A 135 -1.63 -17.26 -14.80
N THR A 136 -1.60 -18.41 -15.46
CA THR A 136 -0.38 -19.22 -15.62
C THR A 136 -0.38 -19.88 -17.00
N PRO A 137 0.69 -19.72 -17.81
CA PRO A 137 1.84 -18.84 -17.59
C PRO A 137 1.55 -17.37 -17.97
N VAL A 138 2.19 -16.42 -17.26
CA VAL A 138 2.27 -15.00 -17.68
C VAL A 138 3.60 -14.70 -18.38
N ASN A 139 4.67 -15.45 -18.07
CA ASN A 139 6.02 -15.22 -18.61
C ASN A 139 6.53 -13.79 -18.34
N LEU A 140 6.46 -13.32 -17.08
CA LEU A 140 7.17 -12.12 -16.62
C LEU A 140 8.48 -12.52 -15.93
N PRO A 141 9.56 -11.74 -16.07
CA PRO A 141 10.80 -12.00 -15.35
C PRO A 141 10.62 -11.75 -13.85
N THR A 142 11.47 -12.38 -13.04
CA THR A 142 11.47 -12.21 -11.58
C THR A 142 11.98 -10.83 -11.15
N PHE A 143 12.75 -10.17 -12.00
CA PHE A 143 13.29 -8.83 -11.77
C PHE A 143 12.73 -7.85 -12.81
N VAL A 144 11.71 -7.11 -12.41
CA VAL A 144 11.10 -6.03 -13.19
C VAL A 144 11.38 -4.70 -12.48
N GLN A 145 11.95 -3.74 -13.21
CA GLN A 145 12.35 -2.43 -12.69
C GLN A 145 11.20 -1.41 -12.76
N TYR A 146 10.23 -1.64 -13.64
CA TYR A 146 9.03 -0.83 -13.77
C TYR A 146 7.98 -1.60 -14.57
N LEU A 147 6.71 -1.54 -14.17
CA LEU A 147 5.59 -2.13 -14.91
C LEU A 147 4.48 -1.08 -15.07
N SER A 148 3.93 -0.98 -16.27
CA SER A 148 2.85 -0.04 -16.55
C SER A 148 1.80 -0.69 -17.44
N TRP A 149 0.57 -0.75 -16.93
CA TRP A 149 -0.60 -1.10 -17.71
C TRP A 149 -0.93 0.00 -18.73
N SER A 150 -1.38 -0.42 -19.90
CA SER A 150 -2.06 0.48 -20.83
C SER A 150 -3.31 1.06 -20.16
N PRO A 151 -3.64 2.35 -20.40
CA PRO A 151 -4.86 2.98 -19.88
C PRO A 151 -6.15 2.28 -20.28
N THR A 152 -6.10 1.44 -21.32
CA THR A 152 -7.24 0.66 -21.81
C THR A 152 -6.84 -0.80 -22.01
N GLY A 153 -7.72 -1.72 -21.60
CA GLY A 153 -7.57 -3.17 -21.82
C GLY A 153 -6.45 -3.80 -20.98
N THR A 154 -5.84 -4.85 -21.53
CA THR A 154 -4.90 -5.75 -20.84
C THR A 154 -3.45 -5.64 -21.31
N LYS A 155 -3.19 -4.76 -22.27
CA LYS A 155 -1.84 -4.50 -22.76
C LYS A 155 -1.01 -3.88 -21.64
N HIS A 156 0.26 -4.26 -21.53
CA HIS A 156 1.18 -3.66 -20.58
C HIS A 156 2.61 -3.67 -21.11
N ALA A 157 3.43 -2.80 -20.53
CA ALA A 157 4.85 -2.70 -20.80
C ALA A 157 5.59 -2.84 -19.48
N TYR A 158 6.80 -3.39 -19.54
CA TYR A 158 7.66 -3.52 -18.39
C TYR A 158 9.12 -3.32 -18.77
N VAL A 159 9.93 -2.93 -17.79
CA VAL A 159 11.38 -2.77 -17.95
C VAL A 159 12.09 -3.88 -17.19
N SER A 160 12.98 -4.59 -17.88
CA SER A 160 13.86 -5.59 -17.27
C SER A 160 15.20 -5.57 -17.99
N GLY A 161 16.30 -5.66 -17.23
CA GLY A 161 17.65 -5.50 -17.80
C GLY A 161 17.80 -4.20 -18.57
N PHE A 162 17.20 -3.11 -18.06
CA PHE A 162 17.23 -1.76 -18.65
C PHE A 162 16.66 -1.67 -20.08
N ASN A 163 15.86 -2.66 -20.48
CA ASN A 163 15.18 -2.70 -21.76
C ASN A 163 13.67 -2.79 -21.58
N ILE A 164 12.93 -2.16 -22.50
CA ILE A 164 11.48 -2.16 -22.53
C ILE A 164 10.98 -3.40 -23.26
N PHE A 165 9.99 -4.05 -22.67
CA PHE A 165 9.25 -5.16 -23.24
C PHE A 165 7.77 -4.81 -23.26
N LEU A 166 7.07 -5.23 -24.31
CA LEU A 166 5.66 -4.98 -24.55
C LEU A 166 4.91 -6.30 -24.65
N LYS A 167 3.80 -6.43 -23.93
CA LYS A 167 2.87 -7.56 -24.06
C LYS A 167 1.52 -7.04 -24.52
N SER A 168 1.03 -7.57 -25.64
CA SER A 168 -0.25 -7.15 -26.23
C SER A 168 -1.46 -7.62 -25.42
N ASP A 169 -1.28 -8.65 -24.59
CA ASP A 169 -2.23 -9.22 -23.64
C ASP A 169 -1.45 -9.87 -22.49
N VAL A 170 -2.11 -10.26 -21.40
CA VAL A 170 -1.52 -10.93 -20.23
C VAL A 170 -0.73 -12.19 -20.62
N THR A 171 -1.28 -13.02 -21.50
CA THR A 171 -0.68 -14.30 -21.90
C THR A 171 0.12 -14.22 -23.21
N ALA A 172 0.13 -13.06 -23.88
CA ALA A 172 0.87 -12.89 -25.12
C ALA A 172 2.38 -12.93 -24.88
N GLU A 173 3.15 -13.46 -25.84
CA GLU A 173 4.61 -13.39 -25.76
C GLU A 173 5.11 -11.94 -25.72
N ALA A 174 6.16 -11.71 -24.95
CA ALA A 174 6.75 -10.39 -24.81
C ALA A 174 7.52 -10.00 -26.07
N VAL A 175 7.28 -8.80 -26.58
CA VAL A 175 8.06 -8.19 -27.66
C VAL A 175 9.05 -7.22 -27.05
N GLN A 176 10.34 -7.49 -27.23
CA GLN A 176 11.39 -6.57 -26.82
C GLN A 176 11.41 -5.34 -27.74
N VAL A 177 11.29 -4.15 -27.15
CA VAL A 177 11.22 -2.87 -27.88
C VAL A 177 12.62 -2.25 -28.00
N THR A 178 13.40 -2.27 -26.92
CA THR A 178 14.77 -1.73 -26.88
C THR A 178 15.78 -2.83 -26.63
N HIS A 179 17.01 -2.66 -27.13
CA HIS A 179 18.00 -3.75 -27.17
C HIS A 179 19.40 -3.32 -26.69
N ASN A 180 19.58 -2.04 -26.38
CA ASN A 180 20.85 -1.41 -26.00
C ASN A 180 20.96 -1.14 -24.49
N GLY A 181 19.95 -1.50 -23.70
CA GLY A 181 19.91 -1.24 -22.26
C GLY A 181 21.16 -1.79 -21.55
N LYS A 182 21.79 -0.92 -20.75
CA LYS A 182 23.04 -1.20 -20.06
C LYS A 182 23.05 -0.51 -18.71
N GLU A 183 23.34 -1.29 -17.67
CA GLU A 183 23.38 -0.79 -16.30
C GLU A 183 24.32 0.41 -16.16
N ASN A 184 23.82 1.48 -15.53
CA ASN A 184 24.54 2.74 -15.30
C ASN A 184 25.04 3.46 -16.57
N GLU A 185 24.54 3.10 -17.76
CA GLU A 185 24.95 3.71 -19.02
C GLU A 185 23.79 4.06 -19.95
N ILE A 186 22.85 3.13 -20.19
CA ILE A 186 21.70 3.34 -21.06
C ILE A 186 20.46 2.75 -20.40
N LEU A 187 19.53 3.61 -20.02
CA LEU A 187 18.29 3.26 -19.32
C LEU A 187 17.09 3.56 -20.22
N ASN A 188 16.37 2.52 -20.63
CA ASN A 188 15.17 2.66 -21.45
C ASN A 188 13.90 2.60 -20.59
N GLY A 189 13.09 3.66 -20.61
CA GLY A 189 11.77 3.68 -19.99
C GLY A 189 11.76 3.82 -18.46
N ILE A 190 12.94 4.00 -17.86
CA ILE A 190 13.14 4.34 -16.46
C ILE A 190 14.19 5.46 -16.37
N PRO A 191 14.10 6.35 -15.38
CA PRO A 191 15.09 7.41 -15.22
C PRO A 191 16.40 6.91 -14.60
N ASP A 192 17.47 7.68 -14.82
CA ASP A 192 18.66 7.62 -13.98
C ASP A 192 18.42 8.36 -12.65
N TRP A 193 19.44 8.44 -11.79
CA TRP A 193 19.29 9.08 -10.49
C TRP A 193 18.90 10.56 -10.60
N ALA A 194 19.53 11.29 -11.53
CA ALA A 194 19.30 12.74 -11.68
C ALA A 194 17.88 13.02 -12.19
N TYR A 195 17.41 12.28 -13.20
CA TYR A 195 16.05 12.42 -13.69
C TYR A 195 15.02 11.94 -12.67
N GLU A 196 15.29 10.89 -11.90
CA GLU A 196 14.36 10.42 -10.86
C GLU A 196 14.16 11.48 -9.79
N GLU A 197 15.24 12.02 -9.22
CA GLU A 197 15.17 12.85 -8.02
C GLU A 197 14.85 14.32 -8.33
N GLU A 198 15.35 14.83 -9.45
CA GLU A 198 15.37 16.28 -9.73
C GLU A 198 14.49 16.71 -10.91
N VAL A 199 14.08 15.78 -11.80
CA VAL A 199 13.34 16.13 -13.03
C VAL A 199 11.92 15.55 -13.04
N PHE A 200 11.79 14.23 -12.92
CA PHE A 200 10.51 13.53 -13.03
C PHE A 200 9.83 13.29 -11.67
N ALA A 201 10.60 13.15 -10.58
CA ALA A 201 10.06 12.75 -9.28
C ALA A 201 9.21 11.46 -9.37
N SER A 202 9.67 10.50 -10.18
CA SER A 202 8.99 9.24 -10.48
C SER A 202 10.03 8.16 -10.83
N ASP A 203 9.65 6.90 -10.63
CA ASP A 203 10.40 5.68 -10.97
C ASP A 203 10.26 5.26 -12.44
N GLY A 204 9.31 5.85 -13.18
CA GLY A 204 9.02 5.51 -14.56
C GLY A 204 9.33 6.65 -15.53
N ALA A 205 9.78 6.29 -16.72
CA ALA A 205 9.95 7.21 -17.85
C ALA A 205 9.27 6.66 -19.12
N MET A 206 8.07 6.09 -18.93
CA MET A 206 7.18 5.58 -19.98
C MET A 206 5.79 6.20 -19.87
N TRP A 207 5.22 6.60 -21.00
CA TRP A 207 3.90 7.24 -21.05
C TRP A 207 3.06 6.67 -22.18
N TRP A 208 1.95 6.04 -21.82
CA TRP A 208 0.98 5.54 -22.77
C TRP A 208 0.14 6.68 -23.35
N SER A 209 -0.18 6.59 -24.64
CA SER A 209 -1.30 7.36 -25.20
C SER A 209 -2.60 6.96 -24.49
N SER A 210 -3.56 7.89 -24.40
CA SER A 210 -4.86 7.65 -23.74
C SER A 210 -5.66 6.45 -24.30
N THR A 211 -5.39 6.05 -25.54
CA THR A 211 -6.02 4.90 -26.21
C THR A 211 -5.19 3.61 -26.14
N GLY A 212 -4.04 3.64 -25.47
CA GLY A 212 -3.11 2.50 -25.43
C GLY A 212 -2.48 2.14 -26.78
N LYS A 213 -2.65 2.98 -27.82
CA LYS A 213 -2.14 2.71 -29.17
C LYS A 213 -0.62 2.93 -29.28
N TYR A 214 -0.12 3.98 -28.64
CA TYR A 214 1.29 4.34 -28.63
C TYR A 214 1.84 4.34 -27.21
N LEU A 215 3.14 4.09 -27.10
CA LEU A 215 3.93 4.20 -25.88
C LEU A 215 5.13 5.10 -26.20
N ALA A 216 5.23 6.23 -25.51
CA ALA A 216 6.42 7.05 -25.52
C ALA A 216 7.33 6.64 -24.35
N TYR A 217 8.64 6.75 -24.52
CA TYR A 217 9.59 6.48 -23.47
C TYR A 217 10.80 7.41 -23.58
N ALA A 218 11.50 7.62 -22.47
CA ALA A 218 12.81 8.26 -22.47
C ALA A 218 13.91 7.18 -22.50
N GLU A 219 14.96 7.45 -23.28
CA GLU A 219 16.25 6.78 -23.18
C GLU A 219 17.21 7.79 -22.54
N VAL A 220 17.79 7.41 -21.41
CA VAL A 220 18.71 8.25 -20.62
C VAL A 220 20.06 7.56 -20.49
#